data_AF-A0A5K1G6R4-F1
#
_entry.id   AF-A0A5K1G6R4-F1
#
_cell.length_a   1.000
_cell.length_b   1.000
_cell.length_c   1.000
_cell.angle_alpha   90.00
_cell.angle_beta   90.00
_cell.angle_gamma   90.00
#
_symmetry.space_group_name_H-M   'P 1'
#
loop_
_entity.id
_entity.type
_entity.pdbx_description
1 polymer ?
#
loop_
_entity_poly.entity_id
_entity_poly.type
_entity_poly.pdbx_seq_one_letter_code
_entity_poly.pdbx_strand_id
1 'polypeptide(L)' 'MGGGEHHGIPSGDFRTKVWSLTGGPNCRPKHWKRNTAIAMAGIILACIPIAMKSAELE' A
#
# COMPACT_ATOMS: atom_id res chain seq x y z
N MET A 1 -17.63 19.88 -13.22
CA MET A 1 -19.10 19.85 -13.33
C MET A 1 -19.61 18.57 -12.64
N GLY A 2 -20.61 18.72 -11.76
CA GLY A 2 -21.35 17.65 -11.07
C GLY A 2 -20.76 17.31 -9.69
N GLY A 3 -21.30 17.72 -8.53
CA GLY A 3 -22.67 18.11 -8.19
C GLY A 3 -23.30 17.01 -7.32
N GLY A 4 -23.56 17.27 -6.04
CA GLY A 4 -24.20 16.30 -5.15
C GLY A 4 -24.06 16.61 -3.66
N GLU A 5 -24.57 17.76 -3.23
CA GLU A 5 -24.80 18.10 -1.83
C GLU A 5 -26.01 17.27 -1.33
N HIS A 6 -25.80 16.28 -0.48
CA HIS A 6 -26.89 15.59 0.23
C HIS A 6 -26.53 15.42 1.70
N HIS A 7 -27.23 16.18 2.54
CA HIS A 7 -27.30 16.02 3.99
C HIS A 7 -27.88 14.63 4.33
N GLY A 8 -27.08 13.75 4.92
CA GLY A 8 -27.56 12.46 5.43
C GLY A 8 -26.54 11.78 6.35
N ILE A 9 -26.73 11.92 7.67
CA ILE A 9 -26.06 11.24 8.80
C ILE A 9 -24.51 11.24 8.77
N PRO A 10 -23.78 11.60 9.85
CA PRO A 10 -22.33 11.37 9.94
C PRO A 10 -22.00 9.88 10.14
N SER A 11 -22.56 9.01 9.31
CA SER A 11 -22.18 7.61 9.18
C SER A 11 -20.98 7.53 8.25
N GLY A 12 -19.83 8.02 8.70
CA GLY A 12 -18.58 7.71 8.00
C GLY A 12 -18.51 6.20 7.79
N ASP A 13 -18.31 5.75 6.54
CA ASP A 13 -18.28 4.32 6.20
C ASP A 13 -17.37 3.60 7.21
N PHE A 14 -17.92 2.66 7.99
CA PHE A 14 -17.18 1.96 9.05
C PHE A 14 -15.92 1.27 8.49
N ARG A 15 -15.90 0.97 7.19
CA ARG A 15 -14.72 0.47 6.48
C ARG A 15 -13.53 1.43 6.52
N THR A 16 -13.75 2.72 6.76
CA THR A 16 -12.69 3.72 7.00
C THR A 16 -12.12 3.66 8.42
N LYS A 17 -12.83 3.04 9.37
CA LYS A 17 -12.38 2.82 10.75
C LYS A 17 -11.68 1.47 10.93
N VAL A 18 -11.90 0.53 10.01
CA VAL A 18 -11.28 -0.80 10.07
C VAL A 18 -9.96 -0.78 9.30
N TRP A 19 -8.87 -1.12 10.00
CA TRP A 19 -7.58 -1.36 9.35
C TRP A 19 -7.40 -2.86 9.09
N SER A 20 -6.85 -3.21 7.93
CA SER A 20 -6.54 -4.59 7.55
C SER A 20 -5.19 -4.64 6.85
N LEU A 21 -4.40 -5.69 7.12
CA LEU A 21 -3.05 -5.86 6.58
C LEU A 21 -3.00 -5.82 5.05
N THR A 22 -3.95 -6.48 4.37
CA THR A 22 -4.05 -6.54 2.90
C THR A 22 -4.75 -5.34 2.28
N GLY A 23 -5.31 -4.44 3.11
CA GLY A 23 -6.19 -3.36 2.69
C GLY A 23 -7.67 -3.73 2.67
N GLY A 24 -8.54 -2.71 2.72
CA GLY A 24 -9.99 -2.87 2.69
C GLY A 24 -10.59 -2.97 1.27
N PRO A 25 -11.91 -3.14 1.17
CA PRO A 25 -12.63 -3.14 -0.10
C PRO A 25 -12.35 -1.87 -0.92
N ASN A 26 -12.08 -2.02 -2.22
CA ASN A 26 -11.73 -0.92 -3.13
C ASN A 26 -10.50 -0.10 -2.67
N CYS A 27 -9.40 -0.77 -2.32
CA CYS A 27 -8.13 -0.13 -1.97
C CYS A 27 -7.54 0.69 -3.12
N ARG A 28 -7.63 2.02 -2.99
CA ARG A 28 -7.02 2.99 -3.92
C ARG A 28 -6.28 4.09 -3.14
N PRO A 29 -5.15 3.76 -2.48
CA PRO A 29 -4.43 4.74 -1.69
C PRO A 29 -3.83 5.82 -2.59
N LYS A 30 -3.95 7.09 -2.16
CA LYS A 30 -3.48 8.28 -2.90
C LYS A 30 -2.02 8.19 -3.37
N HIS A 31 -1.16 7.50 -2.62
CA HIS A 31 0.28 7.39 -2.87
C HIS A 31 0.73 5.99 -3.31
N TRP A 32 -0.15 5.18 -3.91
CA TRP A 32 0.16 3.78 -4.27
C TRP A 32 1.48 3.63 -5.03
N LYS A 33 1.74 4.48 -6.03
CA LYS A 33 2.97 4.43 -6.85
C LYS A 33 4.23 4.61 -6.02
N ARG A 34 4.26 5.59 -5.11
CA ARG A 34 5.43 5.86 -4.26
C ARG A 34 5.66 4.71 -3.27
N ASN A 35 4.59 4.19 -2.67
CA ASN A 35 4.68 3.10 -1.71
C ASN A 35 5.17 1.80 -2.37
N THR A 36 4.68 1.49 -3.58
CA THR A 36 5.15 0.34 -4.36
C THR A 36 6.62 0.50 -4.75
N ALA A 37 7.05 1.69 -5.17
CA ALA A 37 8.46 1.93 -5.51
C ALA A 37 9.40 1.70 -4.31
N ILE A 38 9.02 2.16 -3.12
CA ILE A 38 9.79 1.94 -1.89
C ILE A 38 9.87 0.44 -1.55
N ALA A 39 8.76 -0.29 -1.66
CA ALA A 39 8.75 -1.73 -1.40
C ALA A 39 9.67 -2.49 -2.37
N MET A 40 9.57 -2.21 -3.67
CA MET A 40 10.43 -2.84 -4.68
C MET A 40 11.91 -2.49 -4.49
N ALA A 41 12.22 -1.23 -4.15
CA ALA A 41 13.59 -0.83 -3.83
C ALA A 41 14.14 -1.61 -2.63
N GLY A 42 13.35 -1.77 -1.57
CA GLY A 42 13.73 -2.59 -0.40
C GLY A 42 14.02 -4.05 -0.76
N ILE A 43 13.18 -4.66 -1.61
CA ILE A 43 13.38 -6.04 -2.08
C ILE A 43 14.69 -6.18 -2.85
N ILE A 44 14.96 -5.28 -3.79
CA ILE A 44 16.19 -5.31 -4.59
C ILE A 44 17.42 -5.08 -3.71
N LEU A 45 17.36 -4.12 -2.78
CA LEU A 45 18.45 -3.86 -1.85
C LEU A 45 18.73 -5.05 -0.94
N ALA A 46 17.72 -5.78 -0.50
CA ALA A 46 17.89 -7.02 0.27
C ALA A 46 18.49 -8.15 -0.59
N CYS A 47 18.19 -8.18 -1.88
CA CYS A 47 18.71 -9.20 -2.79
C CYS A 47 20.24 -9.08 -3.00
N ILE A 48 20.80 -7.86 -2.98
CA ILE A 48 22.26 -7.63 -3.16
C ILE A 48 23.12 -8.40 -2.15
N PRO A 49 22.96 -8.23 -0.81
CA PRO A 49 23.76 -8.95 0.17
C PRO A 49 23.46 -10.46 0.16
N ILE A 50 22.21 -10.85 -0.13
CA ILE A 50 21.84 -12.27 -0.25
C ILE A 50 22.64 -12.89 -1.40
N ALA A 51 22.68 -12.25 -2.57
CA ALA A 51 23.43 -12.74 -3.72
C ALA A 51 24.94 -12.81 -3.44
N MET A 52 25.52 -11.80 -2.76
CA MET A 52 26.93 -11.83 -2.36
C MET A 52 27.23 -13.00 -1.42
N LYS A 53 26.37 -13.24 -0.42
CA LYS A 53 26.53 -14.35 0.51
C LYS A 53 26.29 -15.71 -0.15
N SER A 54 25.34 -15.80 -1.08
CA SER A 54 25.10 -17.00 -1.88
C SER A 54 26.28 -17.35 -2.76
N ALA A 55 26.93 -16.37 -3.40
CA ALA A 55 28.12 -16.61 -4.22
C ALA A 55 29.36 -17.03 -3.41
N GLU A 56 29.44 -16.68 -2.12
CA GLU A 56 30.50 -17.17 -1.21
C GLU A 56 30.26 -18.61 -0.71
N LEU A 57 29.05 -19.16 -0.92
CA LEU A 57 28.63 -20.49 -0.47
C LEU A 57 28.64 -21.56 -1.57
N GLU A 58 28.99 -21.17 -2.81
CA GLU A 58 29.24 -22.07 -3.96
C GLU A 58 30.73 -22.46 -4.09
#